data_AF-A0A3D1I076-F1
#
_entry.id   AF-A0A3D1I076-F1
#
_cell.length_a   1.000
_cell.length_b   1.000
_cell.length_c   1.000
_cell.angle_alpha   90.00
_cell.angle_beta   90.00
_cell.angle_gamma   90.00
#
_symmetry.space_group_name_H-M   'P 1'
#
loop_
_entity.id
_entity.type
_entity.pdbx_description
1 polymer ?
#
loop_
_entity_poly.entity_id
_entity_poly.type
_entity_poly.pdbx_seq_one_letter_code
_entity_poly.pdbx_strand_id
1 'polypeptide(L)'
;NIMLNAAVAESLKIYADRLENVDDFETALHDMIKKTIKDHKRIIFNGNGYDDAWIKEATEERGLLNLRTTPDAMPAMIADKNVKMLTAHKIFSPAELHSRYEILLENYSKTVNIEALTMVDMARKEILPAVEGYTKSLAETLAAKKAAVAGLPCKYETATITKLSELSDEIADVTADLDSEIAKFQAIEDVTEAANDIRDVILGKMDALRAVCDEAETITAKEFWPFPTYSDLLFSVK
;
A
#
# COMPACT_ATOMS: atom_id res chain seq x y z
N ASN A 1 19.31 -10.94 0.23
CA ASN A 1 20.49 -10.57 1.05
C ASN A 1 21.56 -9.76 0.28
N ILE A 2 21.33 -9.34 -0.98
CA ILE A 2 22.37 -8.64 -1.76
C ILE A 2 22.78 -7.31 -1.12
N MET A 3 21.81 -6.45 -0.82
CA MET A 3 22.07 -5.10 -0.32
C MET A 3 22.76 -5.08 1.06
N LEU A 4 22.30 -5.91 1.99
CA LEU A 4 22.91 -6.01 3.33
C LEU A 4 24.34 -6.52 3.26
N ASN A 5 24.58 -7.62 2.53
CA ASN A 5 25.93 -8.17 2.38
C ASN A 5 26.87 -7.18 1.66
N ALA A 6 26.39 -6.46 0.65
CA ALA A 6 27.15 -5.41 -0.03
C ALA A 6 27.53 -4.27 0.91
N ALA A 7 26.58 -3.79 1.72
CA ALA A 7 26.83 -2.72 2.69
C ALA A 7 27.83 -3.14 3.78
N VAL A 8 27.75 -4.40 4.24
CA VAL A 8 28.73 -4.96 5.17
C VAL A 8 30.11 -5.07 4.52
N ALA A 9 30.18 -5.55 3.27
CA ALA A 9 31.44 -5.64 2.53
C ALA A 9 32.10 -4.26 2.34
N GLU A 10 31.32 -3.23 2.01
CA GLU A 10 31.83 -1.85 1.89
C GLU A 10 32.35 -1.34 3.25
N SER A 11 31.60 -1.59 4.33
CA SER A 11 32.01 -1.19 5.67
C SER A 11 33.32 -1.85 6.09
N LEU A 12 33.48 -3.16 5.82
CA LEU A 12 34.70 -3.91 6.10
C LEU A 12 35.88 -3.42 5.25
N LYS A 13 35.64 -3.11 3.97
CA LYS A 13 36.67 -2.55 3.08
C LYS A 13 37.16 -1.20 3.59
N ILE A 14 36.26 -0.29 3.97
CA ILE A 14 36.63 1.01 4.55
C ILE A 14 37.51 0.84 5.80
N TYR A 15 37.23 -0.16 6.63
CA TYR A 15 38.06 -0.46 7.80
C TYR A 15 39.42 -1.04 7.41
N ALA A 16 39.47 -1.97 6.46
CA ALA A 16 40.72 -2.54 5.97
C ALA A 16 41.62 -1.45 5.36
N ASP A 17 41.09 -0.66 4.42
CA ASP A 17 41.84 0.40 3.71
C ASP A 17 42.43 1.44 4.69
N ARG A 18 41.75 1.72 5.81
CA ARG A 18 42.23 2.65 6.85
C ARG A 18 43.30 2.06 7.76
N LEU A 19 43.31 0.75 7.95
CA LEU A 19 44.20 0.06 8.89
C LEU A 19 45.40 -0.61 8.22
N GLU A 20 45.38 -0.85 6.91
CA GLU A 20 46.41 -1.64 6.22
C GLU A 20 47.82 -1.05 6.29
N ASN A 21 47.94 0.28 6.35
CA ASN A 21 49.23 0.99 6.25
C ASN A 21 49.51 1.92 7.44
N VAL A 22 48.97 1.62 8.63
CA VAL A 22 49.19 2.44 9.84
C VAL A 22 50.40 1.94 10.63
N ASP A 23 51.18 2.87 11.18
CA ASP A 23 52.38 2.53 11.97
C ASP A 23 52.04 1.91 13.34
N ASP A 24 50.98 2.41 14.00
CA ASP A 24 50.46 1.88 15.28
C ASP A 24 49.02 1.39 15.09
N PHE A 25 48.91 0.09 14.84
CA PHE A 25 47.63 -0.58 14.58
C PHE A 25 46.65 -0.49 15.75
N GLU A 26 47.11 -0.73 16.98
CA GLU A 26 46.22 -0.81 18.15
C GLU A 26 45.59 0.54 18.45
N THR A 27 46.38 1.61 18.43
CA THR A 27 45.87 2.97 18.63
C THR A 27 44.91 3.36 17.50
N ALA A 28 45.28 3.11 16.24
CA ALA A 28 44.43 3.43 15.09
C ALA A 28 43.09 2.66 15.11
N LEU A 29 43.11 1.38 15.50
CA LEU A 29 41.93 0.55 15.68
C LEU A 29 41.01 1.12 16.77
N HIS A 30 41.55 1.43 17.94
CA HIS A 30 40.77 1.99 19.06
C HIS A 30 40.12 3.32 18.69
N ASP A 31 40.83 4.19 17.99
CA ASP A 31 40.30 5.48 17.55
C ASP A 31 39.25 5.34 16.44
N MET A 32 39.45 4.38 15.52
CA MET A 32 38.44 4.05 14.51
C MET A 32 37.15 3.55 15.13
N ILE A 33 37.21 2.65 16.11
CA ILE A 33 36.01 2.14 16.82
C ILE A 33 35.25 3.28 17.50
N LYS A 34 35.96 4.15 18.26
CA LYS A 34 35.35 5.32 18.92
C LYS A 34 34.69 6.24 17.92
N LYS A 35 35.36 6.52 16.80
CA LYS A 35 34.85 7.38 15.73
C LYS A 35 33.60 6.78 15.08
N THR A 36 33.63 5.51 14.71
CA THR A 36 32.48 4.81 14.10
C THR A 36 31.26 4.86 15.02
N ILE A 37 31.42 4.56 16.32
CA ILE A 37 30.31 4.65 17.27
C ILE A 37 29.78 6.08 17.34
N LYS A 38 30.65 7.09 17.43
CA LYS A 38 30.23 8.49 17.49
C LYS A 38 29.46 8.92 16.24
N ASP A 39 29.96 8.56 15.06
CA ASP A 39 29.39 8.97 13.76
C ASP A 39 28.06 8.25 13.46
N HIS A 40 27.88 7.02 13.94
CA HIS A 40 26.72 6.17 13.63
C HIS A 40 25.75 5.94 14.80
N LYS A 41 26.01 6.48 16.00
CA LYS A 41 25.13 6.32 17.19
C LYS A 41 23.67 6.70 16.90
N ARG A 42 23.43 7.65 15.99
CA ARG A 42 22.09 8.08 15.56
C ARG A 42 21.22 6.94 15.01
N ILE A 43 21.80 5.87 14.49
CA ILE A 43 21.09 4.70 13.95
C ILE A 43 20.60 3.77 15.08
N ILE A 44 21.25 3.77 16.24
CA ILE A 44 20.92 2.85 17.34
C ILE A 44 19.69 3.36 18.07
N PHE A 45 18.64 2.54 18.11
CA PHE A 45 17.40 2.82 18.81
C PHE A 45 16.86 1.54 19.46
N ASN A 46 16.50 1.64 20.74
CA ASN A 46 16.03 0.52 21.57
C ASN A 46 14.63 0.77 22.15
N GLY A 47 13.91 1.76 21.62
CA GLY A 47 12.56 2.12 22.07
C GLY A 47 11.46 1.54 21.18
N ASN A 48 10.24 2.07 21.33
CA ASN A 48 9.12 1.70 20.48
C ASN A 48 9.26 2.34 19.10
N GLY A 49 9.40 1.51 18.06
CA GLY A 49 9.57 1.94 16.68
C GLY A 49 8.29 2.33 15.94
N TYR A 50 7.11 2.16 16.56
CA TYR A 50 5.82 2.38 15.91
C TYR A 50 5.16 3.71 16.27
N ASP A 51 5.59 4.37 17.35
CA ASP A 51 4.94 5.61 17.81
C ASP A 51 5.33 6.80 16.93
N ASP A 52 4.40 7.72 16.72
CA ASP A 52 4.64 8.97 15.98
C ASP A 52 5.80 9.79 16.58
N ALA A 53 6.03 9.65 17.90
CA ALA A 53 7.16 10.25 18.60
C ALA A 53 8.50 9.77 18.02
N TRP A 54 8.62 8.46 17.73
CA TRP A 54 9.83 7.92 17.10
C TRP A 54 9.97 8.40 15.66
N ILE A 55 8.89 8.43 14.90
CA ILE A 55 8.92 8.91 13.51
C ILE A 55 9.48 10.33 13.46
N LYS A 56 8.99 11.22 14.33
CA LYS A 56 9.45 12.59 14.45
C LYS A 56 10.93 12.67 14.84
N GLU A 57 11.34 11.96 15.88
CA GLU A 57 12.74 11.91 16.32
C GLU A 57 13.68 11.39 15.21
N ALA A 58 13.27 10.31 14.54
CA ALA A 58 14.03 9.67 13.48
C ALA A 58 14.28 10.62 12.30
N THR A 59 13.24 11.31 11.81
CA THR A 59 13.35 12.15 10.61
C THR A 59 13.87 13.55 10.91
N GLU A 60 13.35 14.22 11.94
CA GLU A 60 13.64 15.64 12.22
C GLU A 60 14.94 15.83 13.01
N GLU A 61 15.24 14.94 13.96
CA GLU A 61 16.42 15.09 14.84
C GLU A 61 17.60 14.24 14.35
N ARG A 62 17.34 12.98 13.98
CA ARG A 62 18.40 12.02 13.63
C ARG A 62 18.72 12.00 12.13
N GLY A 63 17.88 12.62 11.28
CA GLY A 63 18.05 12.65 9.83
C GLY A 63 18.04 11.26 9.21
N LEU A 64 17.18 10.38 9.72
CA LEU A 64 16.89 9.06 9.15
C LEU A 64 15.83 9.20 8.06
N LEU A 65 15.92 8.36 7.04
CA LEU A 65 14.94 8.32 5.96
C LEU A 65 13.68 7.59 6.44
N ASN A 66 12.52 8.14 6.10
CA ASN A 66 11.21 7.50 6.26
C ASN A 66 10.45 7.53 4.93
N LEU A 67 10.88 6.70 3.98
CA LEU A 67 10.28 6.60 2.65
C LEU A 67 9.11 5.61 2.74
N ARG A 68 7.90 6.14 2.89
CA ARG A 68 6.71 5.35 3.23
C ARG A 68 6.14 4.55 2.06
N THR A 69 6.37 5.01 0.84
CA THR A 69 5.78 4.41 -0.35
C THR A 69 6.85 3.81 -1.25
N THR A 70 6.46 2.80 -2.05
CA THR A 70 7.37 2.17 -3.03
C THR A 70 7.97 3.20 -3.99
N PRO A 71 7.19 4.13 -4.58
CA PRO A 71 7.75 5.18 -5.45
C PRO A 71 8.75 6.10 -4.75
N ASP A 72 8.58 6.39 -3.45
CA ASP A 72 9.54 7.21 -2.69
C ASP A 72 10.85 6.46 -2.42
N ALA A 73 10.76 5.15 -2.16
CA ALA A 73 11.89 4.31 -1.78
C ALA A 73 12.76 3.89 -2.96
N MET A 74 12.14 3.59 -4.10
CA MET A 74 12.83 3.02 -5.27
C MET A 74 13.97 3.90 -5.84
N PRO A 75 13.86 5.25 -5.91
CA PRO A 75 14.96 6.11 -6.36
C PRO A 75 16.23 5.97 -5.52
N ALA A 76 16.12 5.55 -4.25
CA ALA A 76 17.30 5.30 -3.42
C ALA A 76 18.18 4.17 -3.99
N MET A 77 17.63 3.23 -4.75
CA MET A 77 18.41 2.16 -5.38
C MET A 77 19.45 2.69 -6.37
N ILE A 78 19.07 3.73 -7.13
CA ILE A 78 19.90 4.36 -8.17
C ILE A 78 20.60 5.63 -7.70
N ALA A 79 20.50 5.97 -6.40
CA ALA A 79 21.23 7.09 -5.83
C ALA A 79 22.76 6.89 -6.00
N ASP A 80 23.48 7.96 -6.35
CA ASP A 80 24.92 7.93 -6.63
C ASP A 80 25.75 7.15 -5.61
N LYS A 81 25.47 7.32 -4.32
CA LYS A 81 26.15 6.61 -3.24
C LYS A 81 26.01 5.09 -3.39
N ASN A 82 24.80 4.63 -3.68
CA ASN A 82 24.47 3.21 -3.76
C ASN A 82 24.97 2.59 -5.08
N VAL A 83 24.86 3.33 -6.19
CA VAL A 83 25.45 2.93 -7.47
C VAL A 83 26.96 2.77 -7.36
N LYS A 84 27.66 3.75 -6.77
CA LYS A 84 29.12 3.68 -6.57
C LYS A 84 29.52 2.49 -5.72
N MET A 85 28.83 2.24 -4.60
CA MET A 85 29.12 1.09 -3.74
C MET A 85 28.93 -0.25 -4.49
N LEU A 86 27.77 -0.45 -5.13
CA LEU A 86 27.44 -1.72 -5.78
C LEU A 86 28.32 -2.00 -7.01
N THR A 87 28.70 -0.95 -7.75
CA THR A 87 29.62 -1.07 -8.90
C THR A 87 31.06 -1.28 -8.47
N ALA A 88 31.54 -0.62 -7.42
CA ALA A 88 32.88 -0.82 -6.88
C ALA A 88 33.10 -2.26 -6.38
N HIS A 89 32.06 -2.87 -5.80
CA HIS A 89 32.06 -4.28 -5.41
C HIS A 89 31.80 -5.26 -6.57
N LYS A 90 31.61 -4.76 -7.81
CA LYS A 90 31.30 -5.57 -9.00
C LYS A 90 30.06 -6.45 -8.84
N ILE A 91 29.10 -6.00 -8.03
CA ILE A 91 27.83 -6.71 -7.79
C ILE A 91 26.87 -6.43 -8.94
N PHE A 92 26.81 -5.17 -9.37
CA PHE A 92 26.00 -4.73 -10.51
C PHE A 92 26.77 -3.69 -11.32
N SER A 93 26.43 -3.59 -12.59
CA SER A 93 26.71 -2.44 -13.45
C SER A 93 25.64 -1.35 -13.26
N PRO A 94 25.92 -0.09 -13.66
CA PRO A 94 24.91 0.98 -13.64
C PRO A 94 23.66 0.62 -14.44
N ALA A 95 23.83 0.00 -15.62
CA ALA A 95 22.72 -0.43 -16.46
C ALA A 95 21.83 -1.45 -15.75
N GLU A 96 22.41 -2.46 -15.08
CA GLU A 96 21.64 -3.44 -14.32
C GLU A 96 20.88 -2.83 -13.14
N LEU A 97 21.42 -1.80 -12.48
CA LEU A 97 20.72 -1.10 -11.41
C LEU A 97 19.52 -0.33 -11.93
N HIS A 98 19.67 0.39 -13.04
CA HIS A 98 18.56 1.08 -13.70
C HIS A 98 17.49 0.10 -14.16
N SER A 99 17.87 -1.00 -14.83
CA SER A 99 16.89 -2.02 -15.24
C SER A 99 16.16 -2.63 -14.04
N ARG A 100 16.83 -2.86 -12.91
CA ARG A 100 16.17 -3.35 -11.69
C ARG A 100 15.21 -2.32 -11.09
N TYR A 101 15.58 -1.05 -11.09
CA TYR A 101 14.72 0.04 -10.65
C TYR A 101 13.43 0.08 -11.48
N GLU A 102 13.55 0.05 -12.81
CA GLU A 102 12.43 0.05 -13.75
C GLU A 102 11.55 -1.19 -13.56
N ILE A 103 12.12 -2.40 -13.55
CA ILE A 103 11.36 -3.66 -13.39
C ILE A 103 10.58 -3.68 -12.06
N LEU A 104 11.16 -3.16 -10.97
CA LEU A 104 10.49 -3.16 -9.67
C LEU A 104 9.32 -2.18 -9.64
N LEU A 105 9.47 -0.99 -10.23
CA LEU A 105 8.36 -0.04 -10.36
C LEU A 105 7.30 -0.52 -11.33
N GLU A 106 7.69 -1.18 -12.42
CA GLU A 106 6.77 -1.77 -13.38
C GLU A 106 5.94 -2.89 -12.74
N ASN A 107 6.59 -3.79 -11.98
CA ASN A 107 5.91 -4.85 -11.26
C ASN A 107 4.95 -4.30 -10.21
N TYR A 108 5.39 -3.33 -9.41
CA TYR A 108 4.53 -2.61 -8.47
C TYR A 108 3.30 -2.06 -9.19
N SER A 109 3.52 -1.38 -10.32
CA SER A 109 2.46 -0.70 -11.03
C SER A 109 1.45 -1.66 -11.66
N LYS A 110 1.94 -2.76 -12.23
CA LYS A 110 1.10 -3.82 -12.79
C LYS A 110 0.29 -4.54 -11.73
N THR A 111 0.86 -4.84 -10.57
CA THR A 111 0.14 -5.48 -9.47
C THR A 111 -1.04 -4.64 -9.03
N VAL A 112 -0.81 -3.36 -8.73
CA VAL A 112 -1.91 -2.47 -8.28
C VAL A 112 -2.95 -2.25 -9.39
N ASN A 113 -2.55 -2.16 -10.66
CA ASN A 113 -3.49 -2.09 -11.78
C ASN A 113 -4.41 -3.33 -11.85
N ILE A 114 -3.86 -4.53 -11.65
CA ILE A 114 -4.66 -5.76 -11.61
C ILE A 114 -5.63 -5.74 -10.42
N GLU A 115 -5.18 -5.30 -9.26
CA GLU A 115 -6.02 -5.15 -8.07
C GLU A 115 -7.16 -4.16 -8.31
N ALA A 116 -6.86 -2.99 -8.87
CA ALA A 116 -7.84 -1.95 -9.19
C ALA A 116 -8.89 -2.41 -10.22
N LEU A 117 -8.45 -3.06 -11.31
CA LEU A 117 -9.35 -3.66 -12.30
C LEU A 117 -10.24 -4.74 -11.69
N THR A 118 -9.68 -5.55 -10.79
CA THR A 118 -10.41 -6.59 -10.06
C THR A 118 -11.47 -5.97 -9.16
N MET A 119 -11.14 -4.89 -8.42
CA MET A 119 -12.10 -4.17 -7.58
C MET A 119 -13.27 -3.59 -8.39
N VAL A 120 -12.99 -3.01 -9.55
CA VAL A 120 -14.04 -2.52 -10.47
C VAL A 120 -14.94 -3.67 -10.92
N ASP A 121 -14.36 -4.83 -11.24
CA ASP A 121 -15.12 -6.00 -11.68
C ASP A 121 -16.02 -6.55 -10.57
N MET A 122 -15.47 -6.71 -9.37
CA MET A 122 -16.20 -7.15 -8.17
C MET A 122 -17.34 -6.20 -7.84
N ALA A 123 -17.09 -4.88 -7.87
CA ALA A 123 -18.11 -3.87 -7.60
C ALA A 123 -19.29 -3.97 -8.59
N ARG A 124 -19.00 -4.03 -9.89
CA ARG A 124 -20.02 -4.06 -10.96
C ARG A 124 -20.77 -5.37 -11.05
N LYS A 125 -20.08 -6.51 -10.91
CA LYS A 125 -20.64 -7.83 -11.24
C LYS A 125 -21.11 -8.62 -10.03
N GLU A 126 -20.65 -8.28 -8.83
CA GLU A 126 -20.96 -9.04 -7.61
C GLU A 126 -21.65 -8.16 -6.56
N ILE A 127 -21.02 -7.05 -6.15
CA ILE A 127 -21.53 -6.21 -5.05
C ILE A 127 -22.83 -5.49 -5.44
N LEU A 128 -22.82 -4.71 -6.53
CA LEU A 128 -24.02 -3.99 -6.97
C LEU A 128 -25.21 -4.93 -7.21
N PRO A 129 -25.07 -6.06 -7.93
CA PRO A 129 -26.16 -7.03 -8.08
C PRO A 129 -26.67 -7.63 -6.76
N ALA A 130 -25.78 -7.87 -5.79
CA ALA A 130 -26.16 -8.37 -4.47
C ALA A 130 -26.99 -7.34 -3.68
N VAL A 131 -26.54 -6.09 -3.67
CA VAL A 131 -27.25 -4.96 -3.02
C VAL A 131 -28.61 -4.75 -3.66
N GLU A 132 -28.70 -4.74 -4.99
CA GLU A 132 -29.96 -4.61 -5.72
C GLU A 132 -30.88 -5.82 -5.48
N GLY A 133 -30.33 -7.03 -5.39
CA GLY A 133 -31.08 -8.24 -5.05
C GLY A 133 -31.76 -8.14 -3.69
N TYR A 134 -31.04 -7.67 -2.68
CA TYR A 134 -31.60 -7.48 -1.34
C TYR A 134 -32.61 -6.33 -1.29
N THR A 135 -32.28 -5.21 -1.93
CA THR A 135 -33.16 -4.03 -2.04
C THR A 135 -34.49 -4.39 -2.69
N LYS A 136 -34.47 -5.19 -3.75
CA LYS A 136 -35.68 -5.74 -4.39
C LYS A 136 -36.51 -6.57 -3.42
N SER A 137 -35.89 -7.49 -2.68
CA SER A 137 -36.59 -8.35 -1.70
C SER A 137 -37.28 -7.52 -0.60
N LEU A 138 -36.61 -6.49 -0.10
CA LEU A 138 -37.18 -5.55 0.87
C LEU A 138 -38.33 -4.74 0.26
N ALA A 139 -38.20 -4.29 -0.99
CA ALA A 139 -39.23 -3.52 -1.68
C ALA A 139 -40.49 -4.35 -1.94
N GLU A 140 -40.35 -5.62 -2.36
CA GLU A 140 -41.46 -6.56 -2.51
C GLU A 140 -42.16 -6.80 -1.17
N THR A 141 -41.39 -6.97 -0.09
CA THR A 141 -41.92 -7.12 1.27
C THR A 141 -42.70 -5.87 1.71
N LEU A 142 -42.16 -4.67 1.46
CA LEU A 142 -42.79 -3.40 1.77
C LEU A 142 -44.12 -3.23 1.02
N ALA A 143 -44.14 -3.56 -0.28
CA ALA A 143 -45.34 -3.51 -1.11
C ALA A 143 -46.41 -4.48 -0.59
N ALA A 144 -46.03 -5.72 -0.28
CA ALA A 144 -46.94 -6.73 0.27
C ALA A 144 -47.54 -6.29 1.62
N LYS A 145 -46.74 -5.73 2.52
CA LYS A 145 -47.22 -5.20 3.82
C LYS A 145 -48.26 -4.10 3.63
N LYS A 146 -47.96 -3.12 2.77
CA LYS A 146 -48.89 -2.00 2.48
C LYS A 146 -50.20 -2.48 1.85
N ALA A 147 -50.15 -3.50 0.99
CA ALA A 147 -51.33 -4.08 0.37
C ALA A 147 -52.18 -4.91 1.35
N ALA A 148 -51.53 -5.62 2.28
CA ALA A 148 -52.22 -6.48 3.25
C ALA A 148 -52.98 -5.69 4.33
N VAL A 149 -52.36 -4.64 4.88
CA VAL A 149 -52.99 -3.80 5.92
C VAL A 149 -52.61 -2.34 5.71
N ALA A 150 -53.62 -1.51 5.43
CA ALA A 150 -53.44 -0.08 5.29
C ALA A 150 -52.93 0.55 6.60
N GLY A 151 -51.89 1.38 6.53
CA GLY A 151 -51.33 2.08 7.68
C GLY A 151 -50.33 1.28 8.54
N LEU A 152 -49.90 0.09 8.11
CA LEU A 152 -48.84 -0.66 8.79
C LEU A 152 -47.54 0.16 8.91
N PRO A 153 -46.90 0.21 10.09
CA PRO A 153 -45.58 0.80 10.23
C PRO A 153 -44.56 0.02 9.39
N CYS A 154 -43.88 0.71 8.47
CA CYS A 154 -42.86 0.13 7.59
C CYS A 154 -41.56 0.96 7.59
N LYS A 155 -41.20 1.49 8.77
CA LYS A 155 -40.06 2.42 8.93
C LYS A 155 -38.74 1.74 8.58
N TYR A 156 -38.56 0.49 9.01
CA TYR A 156 -37.33 -0.27 8.78
C TYR A 156 -37.07 -0.46 7.29
N GLU A 157 -38.01 -1.07 6.56
CA GLU A 157 -37.85 -1.37 5.13
C GLU A 157 -37.64 -0.09 4.33
N THR A 158 -38.43 0.95 4.62
CA THR A 158 -38.30 2.23 3.91
C THR A 158 -36.91 2.83 4.11
N ALA A 159 -36.41 2.86 5.36
CA ALA A 159 -35.08 3.42 5.64
C ALA A 159 -33.95 2.59 5.02
N THR A 160 -34.02 1.25 5.11
CA THR A 160 -33.01 0.35 4.55
C THR A 160 -32.98 0.43 3.03
N ILE A 161 -34.13 0.44 2.35
CA ILE A 161 -34.21 0.61 0.90
C ILE A 161 -33.60 1.95 0.49
N THR A 162 -33.97 3.05 1.15
CA THR A 162 -33.41 4.37 0.83
C THR A 162 -31.90 4.38 0.96
N LYS A 163 -31.36 3.86 2.07
CA LYS A 163 -29.92 3.85 2.29
C LYS A 163 -29.17 2.94 1.31
N LEU A 164 -29.70 1.77 1.00
CA LEU A 164 -29.09 0.88 0.01
C LEU A 164 -29.13 1.48 -1.40
N SER A 165 -30.21 2.18 -1.79
CA SER A 165 -30.26 2.90 -3.06
C SER A 165 -29.22 4.03 -3.13
N GLU A 166 -29.07 4.82 -2.06
CA GLU A 166 -28.02 5.85 -1.98
C GLU A 166 -26.61 5.24 -2.13
N LEU A 167 -26.34 4.12 -1.44
CA LEU A 167 -25.07 3.41 -1.54
C LEU A 167 -24.86 2.77 -2.92
N SER A 168 -25.89 2.23 -3.57
CA SER A 168 -25.80 1.71 -4.94
C SER A 168 -25.37 2.81 -5.93
N ASP A 169 -25.97 3.99 -5.84
CA ASP A 169 -25.61 5.14 -6.66
C ASP A 169 -24.15 5.58 -6.39
N GLU A 170 -23.77 5.68 -5.12
CA GLU A 170 -22.41 6.06 -4.73
C GLU A 170 -21.36 5.03 -5.19
N ILE A 171 -21.61 3.72 -5.01
CA ILE A 171 -20.75 2.64 -5.50
C ILE A 171 -20.59 2.75 -7.02
N ALA A 172 -21.68 2.99 -7.76
CA ALA A 172 -21.62 3.13 -9.22
C ALA A 172 -20.75 4.32 -9.64
N ASP A 173 -20.91 5.47 -8.98
CA ASP A 173 -20.15 6.69 -9.26
C ASP A 173 -18.65 6.51 -8.96
N VAL A 174 -18.29 6.04 -7.75
CA VAL A 174 -16.87 5.86 -7.38
C VAL A 174 -16.21 4.74 -8.17
N THR A 175 -16.97 3.71 -8.59
CA THR A 175 -16.47 2.68 -9.51
C THR A 175 -16.17 3.25 -10.89
N ALA A 176 -17.04 4.11 -11.43
CA ALA A 176 -16.83 4.75 -12.72
C ALA A 176 -15.64 5.73 -12.69
N ASP A 177 -15.47 6.45 -11.58
CA ASP A 177 -14.34 7.34 -11.34
C ASP A 177 -13.02 6.55 -11.28
N LEU A 178 -12.95 5.46 -10.50
CA LEU A 178 -11.78 4.56 -10.49
C LEU A 178 -11.46 3.98 -11.87
N ASP A 179 -12.46 3.49 -12.60
CA ASP A 179 -12.30 2.94 -13.96
C ASP A 179 -11.75 4.00 -14.93
N SER A 180 -12.21 5.25 -14.81
CA SER A 180 -11.68 6.36 -15.61
C SER A 180 -10.23 6.70 -15.26
N GLU A 181 -9.83 6.68 -14.00
CA GLU A 181 -8.44 6.93 -13.60
C GLU A 181 -7.52 5.76 -14.02
N ILE A 182 -7.98 4.52 -13.93
CA ILE A 182 -7.25 3.35 -14.46
C ILE A 182 -6.95 3.54 -15.95
N ALA A 183 -7.91 4.01 -16.75
CA ALA A 183 -7.71 4.24 -18.18
C ALA A 183 -6.64 5.31 -18.46
N LYS A 184 -6.56 6.37 -17.63
CA LYS A 184 -5.52 7.40 -17.73
C LYS A 184 -4.17 6.84 -17.30
N PHE A 185 -4.11 6.12 -16.19
CA PHE A 185 -2.93 5.44 -15.68
C PHE A 185 -2.31 4.52 -16.74
N GLN A 186 -3.14 3.73 -17.45
CA GLN A 186 -2.67 2.81 -18.50
C GLN A 186 -2.07 3.50 -19.72
N ALA A 187 -2.29 4.81 -19.89
CA ALA A 187 -1.69 5.61 -20.96
C ALA A 187 -0.33 6.20 -20.57
N ILE A 188 0.12 6.05 -19.31
CA ILE A 188 1.41 6.55 -18.83
C ILE A 188 2.52 5.59 -19.29
N GLU A 189 3.50 6.11 -20.04
CA GLU A 189 4.63 5.33 -20.56
C GLU A 189 5.82 5.29 -19.60
N ASP A 190 6.06 6.37 -18.85
CA ASP A 190 7.17 6.43 -17.90
C ASP A 190 6.84 5.64 -16.62
N VAL A 191 7.70 4.69 -16.27
CA VAL A 191 7.47 3.78 -15.14
C VAL A 191 7.49 4.50 -13.78
N THR A 192 8.21 5.62 -13.68
CA THR A 192 8.28 6.41 -12.45
C THR A 192 7.03 7.23 -12.28
N GLU A 193 6.58 7.88 -13.36
CA GLU A 193 5.31 8.61 -13.41
C GLU A 193 4.13 7.68 -13.11
N ALA A 194 4.09 6.49 -13.73
CA ALA A 194 3.04 5.50 -13.49
C ALA A 194 3.00 5.05 -12.02
N ALA A 195 4.17 4.81 -11.41
CA ALA A 195 4.24 4.43 -10.01
C ALA A 195 3.82 5.57 -9.07
N ASN A 196 4.14 6.83 -9.40
CA ASN A 196 3.67 8.00 -8.65
C ASN A 196 2.16 8.20 -8.78
N ASP A 197 1.60 8.03 -9.98
CA ASP A 197 0.16 8.13 -10.23
C ASP A 197 -0.62 7.09 -9.41
N ILE A 198 -0.07 5.88 -9.27
CA ILE A 198 -0.66 4.87 -8.37
C ILE A 198 -0.70 5.37 -6.92
N ARG A 199 0.42 5.91 -6.41
CA ARG A 199 0.51 6.44 -5.04
C ARG A 199 -0.47 7.58 -4.81
N ASP A 200 -0.53 8.51 -5.76
CA ASP A 200 -1.20 9.80 -5.59
C ASP A 200 -2.69 9.75 -5.96
N VAL A 201 -3.09 8.83 -6.83
CA VAL A 201 -4.44 8.76 -7.41
C VAL A 201 -5.08 7.39 -7.19
N ILE A 202 -4.55 6.33 -7.80
CA ILE A 202 -5.23 5.03 -7.88
C ILE A 202 -5.53 4.45 -6.49
N LEU A 203 -4.56 4.46 -5.57
CA LEU A 203 -4.77 3.93 -4.22
C LEU A 203 -5.87 4.68 -3.47
N GLY A 204 -5.93 6.01 -3.59
CA GLY A 204 -6.98 6.80 -2.96
C GLY A 204 -8.37 6.50 -3.54
N LYS A 205 -8.47 6.24 -4.85
CA LYS A 205 -9.73 5.84 -5.50
C LYS A 205 -10.16 4.43 -5.10
N MET A 206 -9.21 3.50 -4.97
CA MET A 206 -9.48 2.16 -4.44
C MET A 206 -10.01 2.22 -3.00
N ASP A 207 -9.39 3.02 -2.13
CA ASP A 207 -9.86 3.22 -0.75
C ASP A 207 -11.27 3.81 -0.70
N ALA A 208 -11.59 4.76 -1.57
CA ALA A 208 -12.93 5.35 -1.66
C ALA A 208 -13.99 4.30 -2.07
N LEU A 209 -13.73 3.52 -3.13
CA LEU A 209 -14.63 2.44 -3.54
C LEU A 209 -14.82 1.40 -2.42
N ARG A 210 -13.72 1.03 -1.76
CA ARG A 210 -13.75 0.08 -0.65
C ARG A 210 -14.64 0.58 0.49
N ALA A 211 -14.50 1.83 0.91
CA ALA A 211 -15.24 2.37 2.04
C ALA A 211 -16.78 2.26 1.86
N VAL A 212 -17.28 2.58 0.66
CA VAL A 212 -18.72 2.54 0.36
C VAL A 212 -19.22 1.09 0.24
N CYS A 213 -18.42 0.21 -0.37
CA CYS A 213 -18.73 -1.23 -0.43
C CYS A 213 -18.76 -1.87 0.97
N ASP A 214 -17.80 -1.54 1.83
CA ASP A 214 -17.74 -2.01 3.22
C ASP A 214 -18.97 -1.53 4.02
N GLU A 215 -19.46 -0.31 3.77
CA GLU A 215 -20.71 0.17 4.38
C GLU A 215 -21.94 -0.64 3.89
N ALA A 216 -22.02 -0.91 2.59
CA ALA A 216 -23.09 -1.72 2.00
C ALA A 216 -23.10 -3.16 2.55
N GLU A 217 -21.94 -3.75 2.84
CA GLU A 217 -21.82 -5.07 3.49
C GLU A 217 -22.56 -5.09 4.83
N THR A 218 -22.44 -4.04 5.64
CA THR A 218 -23.03 -4.01 6.99
C THR A 218 -24.56 -4.00 7.00
N ILE A 219 -25.17 -3.59 5.89
CA ILE A 219 -26.62 -3.45 5.75
C ILE A 219 -27.20 -4.63 4.96
N THR A 220 -26.45 -5.15 3.99
CA THR A 220 -26.90 -6.24 3.12
C THR A 220 -26.98 -7.55 3.89
N ALA A 221 -28.11 -8.25 3.78
CA ALA A 221 -28.27 -9.53 4.47
C ALA A 221 -27.25 -10.57 3.95
N LYS A 222 -26.69 -11.37 4.87
CA LYS A 222 -25.66 -12.39 4.58
C LYS A 222 -26.03 -13.36 3.45
N GLU A 223 -27.32 -13.65 3.27
CA GLU A 223 -27.80 -14.52 2.20
C GLU A 223 -27.60 -13.93 0.80
N PHE A 224 -27.58 -12.60 0.67
CA PHE A 224 -27.38 -11.89 -0.59
C PHE A 224 -25.92 -11.52 -0.82
N TRP A 225 -25.15 -11.31 0.25
CA TRP A 225 -23.75 -10.88 0.13
C TRP A 225 -22.87 -11.98 -0.50
N PRO A 226 -22.12 -11.69 -1.57
CA PRO A 226 -21.45 -12.72 -2.37
C PRO A 226 -20.14 -13.22 -1.73
N PHE A 227 -19.61 -12.49 -0.74
CA PHE A 227 -18.30 -12.77 -0.16
C PHE A 227 -18.38 -13.27 1.27
N PRO A 228 -17.42 -14.12 1.71
CA PRO A 228 -17.28 -14.43 3.12
C PRO A 228 -16.89 -13.16 3.90
N THR A 229 -17.52 -12.94 5.05
CA THR A 229 -17.14 -11.84 5.93
C THR A 229 -15.74 -12.07 6.51
N TYR A 230 -15.09 -11.03 7.05
CA TYR A 230 -13.82 -11.19 7.78
C TYR A 230 -13.90 -12.23 8.89
N SER A 231 -15.04 -12.32 9.58
CA SER A 231 -15.24 -13.34 10.63
C SER A 231 -15.28 -14.76 10.04
N ASP A 232 -15.90 -14.93 8.88
CA ASP A 232 -15.89 -16.20 8.17
C ASP A 232 -14.45 -16.54 7.73
N LEU A 233 -13.71 -15.61 7.12
CA LEU A 233 -12.33 -15.87 6.68
C LEU A 233 -11.37 -16.21 7.84
N LEU A 234 -11.52 -15.55 8.98
CA LEU A 234 -10.60 -15.71 10.13
C LEU A 234 -10.98 -16.86 11.07
N PHE A 235 -12.26 -17.23 11.17
CA PHE A 235 -12.76 -18.15 12.20
C PHE A 235 -13.66 -19.28 11.66
N SER A 236 -13.83 -19.44 10.34
CA SER A 236 -14.66 -20.52 9.77
C SER A 236 -14.04 -21.92 9.86
N VAL A 237 -12.75 -22.03 10.21
CA VAL A 237 -12.13 -23.34 10.47
C VAL A 237 -12.53 -23.81 11.87
N LYS A 238 -13.50 -24.74 11.92
CA LYS A 238 -13.83 -25.58 13.08
C LYS A 238 -13.21 -26.96 12.95
#